data_AF-A0A352SZR5-F1
#
_entry.id   AF-A0A352SZR5-F1
#
_cell.length_a   1.000
_cell.length_b   1.000
_cell.length_c   1.000
_cell.angle_alpha   90.00
_cell.angle_beta   90.00
_cell.angle_gamma   90.00
#
_symmetry.space_group_name_H-M   'P 1'
#
loop_
_entity.id
_entity.type
_entity.pdbx_description
1 polymer ?
#
loop_
_entity_poly.entity_id
_entity_poly.type
_entity_poly.pdbx_seq_one_letter_code
_entity_poly.pdbx_strand_id
1 'polypeptide(L)'
;MTKFLDSSKYKYNRTFLGHKSDGSFFFVCCDSTTMDLRVGAKLMCDLECDFAVNEDGASATQMRVAEGYSGTYTAGKMTAGGTDYYGTCCCAYNV
;
A
#
# COMPACT_ATOMS: atom_id res chain seq x y z
N MET A 1 13.07 15.55 25.42
CA MET A 1 13.55 14.19 25.13
C MET A 1 12.44 13.44 24.41
N THR A 2 12.42 13.47 23.08
CA THR A 2 11.40 12.80 22.28
C THR A 2 11.71 11.30 22.30
N LYS A 3 10.92 10.50 23.02
CA LYS A 3 11.01 9.05 22.92
C LYS A 3 10.53 8.66 21.53
N PHE A 4 11.45 8.33 20.63
CA PHE A 4 11.08 7.64 19.41
C PHE A 4 10.50 6.29 19.81
N LEU A 5 9.22 6.08 19.54
CA LEU A 5 8.61 4.76 19.69
C LEU A 5 9.37 3.78 18.80
N ASP A 6 9.69 2.62 19.36
CA ASP A 6 10.28 1.52 18.64
C ASP A 6 9.23 0.96 17.66
N SER A 7 9.34 1.34 16.39
CA SER A 7 8.40 0.93 15.33
C SER A 7 8.45 -0.57 15.05
N SER A 8 9.56 -1.24 15.40
CA SER A 8 9.77 -2.65 15.08
C SER A 8 8.76 -3.57 15.78
N LYS A 9 8.09 -3.08 16.82
CA LYS A 9 7.02 -3.77 17.56
C LYS A 9 5.65 -3.70 16.89
N TYR A 10 5.49 -2.88 15.85
CA TYR A 10 4.20 -2.63 15.17
C TYR A 10 4.30 -2.98 13.68
N LYS A 11 4.61 -4.26 13.41
CA LYS A 11 4.64 -4.81 12.07
C LYS A 11 3.26 -5.31 11.68
N TYR A 12 2.74 -4.75 10.59
CA TYR A 12 1.44 -5.13 10.04
C TYR A 12 1.53 -5.17 8.52
N ASN A 13 0.51 -5.72 7.88
CA ASN A 13 0.27 -5.44 6.47
C ASN A 13 0.03 -3.94 6.30
N ARG A 14 0.50 -3.37 5.19
CA ARG A 14 0.49 -1.92 4.98
C ARG A 14 -0.02 -1.58 3.60
N THR A 15 -0.65 -0.42 3.50
CA THR A 15 -0.95 0.20 2.23
C THR A 15 -0.34 1.61 2.18
N PHE A 16 0.07 2.02 0.99
CA PHE A 16 0.65 3.34 0.75
C PHE A 16 0.11 3.93 -0.55
N LEU A 17 -0.05 5.26 -0.54
CA LEU A 17 -0.22 6.07 -1.73
C LEU A 17 1.04 6.91 -1.92
N GLY A 18 1.75 6.67 -3.01
CA GLY A 18 2.96 7.39 -3.41
C GLY A 18 2.75 8.23 -4.65
N HIS A 19 3.55 9.29 -4.77
CA HIS A 19 3.65 10.14 -5.94
C HIS A 19 5.13 10.24 -6.36
N LYS A 20 5.36 10.30 -7.66
CA LYS A 20 6.67 10.57 -8.27
C LYS A 20 6.68 11.95 -8.89
N SER A 21 7.86 12.55 -8.98
CA SER A 21 8.06 13.86 -9.59
C SER A 21 7.69 13.93 -11.08
N ASP A 22 7.56 12.78 -11.76
CA ASP A 22 7.07 12.66 -13.12
C ASP A 22 5.53 12.71 -13.24
N GLY A 23 4.82 12.85 -12.12
CA GLY A 23 3.35 12.90 -12.04
C GLY A 23 2.67 11.54 -11.89
N SER A 24 3.43 10.44 -11.85
CA SER A 24 2.89 9.10 -11.64
C SER A 24 2.50 8.86 -10.17
N PHE A 25 1.45 8.06 -9.96
CA PHE A 25 1.03 7.60 -8.64
C PHE A 25 1.25 6.11 -8.46
N PHE A 26 1.58 5.70 -7.24
CA PHE A 26 1.70 4.31 -6.83
C PHE A 26 0.70 3.99 -5.74
N PHE A 27 -0.12 2.96 -5.96
CA PHE A 27 -0.84 2.28 -4.87
C PHE A 27 -0.08 1.01 -4.53
N VAL A 28 0.42 0.93 -3.29
CA VAL A 28 1.20 -0.20 -2.80
C VAL A 28 0.42 -0.93 -1.73
N CYS A 29 0.29 -2.24 -1.85
CA CYS A 29 -0.29 -3.12 -0.84
C CYS A 29 0.72 -4.21 -0.49
N CYS A 30 1.09 -4.32 0.78
CA CYS A 30 2.00 -5.35 1.29
C CYS A 30 1.24 -6.24 2.27
N ASP A 31 0.85 -7.44 1.83
CA ASP A 31 -0.15 -8.27 2.53
C ASP A 31 0.36 -9.66 2.96
N SER A 32 1.47 -10.12 2.39
CA SER A 32 2.08 -11.43 2.69
C SER A 32 3.29 -11.35 3.63
N THR A 33 3.83 -10.15 3.85
CA THR A 33 4.94 -9.89 4.77
C THR A 33 4.67 -8.60 5.53
N THR A 34 4.65 -8.71 6.87
CA THR A 34 4.38 -7.56 7.74
C THR A 34 5.60 -6.64 7.83
N MET A 35 5.35 -5.33 7.88
CA MET A 35 6.39 -4.31 7.99
C MET A 35 6.00 -3.18 8.94
N ASP A 36 7.01 -2.51 9.47
CA ASP A 36 6.82 -1.24 10.17
C ASP A 36 6.86 -0.07 9.19
N LEU A 37 6.50 1.13 9.68
CA LEU A 37 6.43 2.33 8.84
C LEU A 37 7.81 2.80 8.34
N ARG A 38 8.91 2.42 8.99
CA ARG A 38 10.25 2.81 8.54
C ARG A 38 10.68 2.00 7.33
N VAL A 39 10.43 0.70 7.36
CA VAL A 39 10.60 -0.19 6.20
C VAL A 39 9.67 0.24 5.07
N GLY A 40 8.41 0.57 5.38
CA GLY A 40 7.46 1.11 4.39
C GLY A 40 7.94 2.41 3.76
N ALA A 41 8.40 3.38 4.55
CA ALA A 41 8.96 4.62 4.03
C ALA A 41 10.18 4.37 3.15
N LYS A 42 11.08 3.46 3.55
CA LYS A 42 12.24 3.07 2.74
C LYS A 42 11.81 2.46 1.41
N LEU A 43 10.80 1.59 1.41
CA LEU A 43 10.22 1.01 0.19
C LEU A 43 9.69 2.11 -0.73
N MET A 44 8.93 3.08 -0.23
CA MET A 44 8.43 4.18 -1.06
C MET A 44 9.56 5.05 -1.62
N CYS A 45 10.63 5.28 -0.85
CA CYS A 45 11.84 5.94 -1.37
C CYS A 45 12.56 5.11 -2.45
N ASP A 46 12.62 3.79 -2.30
CA ASP A 46 13.21 2.89 -3.31
C ASP A 46 12.39 2.81 -4.58
N LEU A 47 11.08 2.98 -4.46
CA LEU A 47 10.18 3.20 -5.58
C LEU A 47 10.27 4.63 -6.14
N GLU A 48 11.22 5.46 -5.68
CA GLU A 48 11.48 6.84 -6.11
C GLU A 48 10.31 7.80 -5.89
N CYS A 49 9.46 7.55 -4.91
CA CYS A 49 8.40 8.49 -4.56
C CYS A 49 9.00 9.75 -3.90
N ASP A 50 8.59 10.93 -4.36
CA ASP A 50 8.95 12.21 -3.75
C ASP A 50 8.04 12.56 -2.55
N PHE A 51 6.84 11.98 -2.54
CA PHE A 51 5.87 12.04 -1.46
C PHE A 51 5.15 10.70 -1.33
N ALA A 52 4.88 10.28 -0.09
CA ALA A 52 4.04 9.13 0.18
C ALA A 52 3.32 9.25 1.52
N VAL A 53 2.12 8.68 1.58
CA VAL A 53 1.32 8.55 2.81
C VAL A 53 1.03 7.08 3.09
N ASN A 54 1.03 6.73 4.38
CA ASN A 54 0.53 5.45 4.84
C ASN A 54 -0.99 5.52 4.99
N GLU A 55 -1.68 4.53 4.41
CA GLU A 55 -3.12 4.34 4.51
C GLU A 55 -3.44 3.20 5.50
N ASP A 56 -4.69 2.72 5.51
CA ASP A 56 -5.12 1.66 6.44
C ASP A 56 -4.35 0.33 6.22
N GLY A 57 -4.07 -0.36 7.32
CA GLY A 57 -3.19 -1.53 7.36
C GLY A 57 -3.86 -2.79 7.88
N ALA A 58 -3.03 -3.73 8.31
CA ALA A 58 -3.46 -4.99 8.95
C ALA A 58 -4.52 -5.74 8.11
N SER A 59 -5.67 -6.03 8.68
CA SER A 59 -6.76 -6.78 8.07
C SER A 59 -7.58 -5.98 7.04
N ALA A 60 -7.35 -4.67 6.92
CA ALA A 60 -7.95 -3.82 5.89
C ALA A 60 -7.13 -3.76 4.58
N THR A 61 -5.87 -4.23 4.58
CA THR A 61 -5.00 -4.22 3.40
C THR A 61 -5.57 -5.10 2.28
N GLN A 62 -6.04 -4.47 1.20
CA GLN A 62 -6.59 -5.14 0.03
C GLN A 62 -6.29 -4.37 -1.26
N MET A 63 -5.96 -5.11 -2.33
CA MET A 63 -5.87 -4.60 -3.70
C MET A 63 -6.81 -5.40 -4.60
N ARG A 64 -7.55 -4.71 -5.47
CA ARG A 64 -8.42 -5.32 -6.48
C ARG A 64 -8.16 -4.66 -7.83
N VAL A 65 -8.17 -5.44 -8.89
CA VAL A 65 -7.96 -4.98 -10.26
C VAL A 65 -9.11 -5.49 -11.12
N ALA A 66 -9.74 -4.60 -11.87
CA ALA A 66 -10.82 -4.95 -12.78
C ALA A 66 -10.29 -5.68 -14.02
N GLU A 67 -11.17 -6.38 -14.74
CA GLU A 67 -10.84 -7.00 -16.02
C GLU A 67 -10.29 -5.95 -17.00
N GLY A 68 -9.27 -6.34 -17.78
CA GLY A 68 -8.58 -5.46 -18.72
C GLY A 68 -7.46 -4.60 -18.11
N TYR A 69 -7.37 -4.49 -16.77
CA TYR A 69 -6.33 -3.71 -16.08
C TYR A 69 -5.19 -4.57 -15.50
N SER A 70 -5.31 -5.90 -15.51
CA SER A 70 -4.35 -6.84 -14.90
C SER A 70 -3.29 -7.39 -15.88
N GLY A 71 -3.29 -6.96 -17.14
CA GLY A 71 -2.38 -7.49 -18.16
C GLY A 71 -2.58 -8.99 -18.39
N THR A 72 -1.55 -9.79 -18.11
CA THR A 72 -1.59 -11.26 -18.24
C THR A 72 -2.03 -11.99 -16.96
N TYR A 73 -2.25 -11.26 -15.87
CA TYR A 73 -2.70 -11.83 -14.59
C TYR A 73 -4.22 -11.90 -14.52
N THR A 74 -4.74 -12.87 -13.75
CA THR A 74 -6.18 -12.97 -13.47
C THR A 74 -6.66 -11.75 -12.70
N ALA A 75 -7.64 -11.04 -13.26
CA ALA A 75 -8.28 -9.91 -12.59
C ALA A 75 -9.01 -10.35 -11.31
N GLY A 76 -9.27 -9.41 -10.40
CA GLY A 76 -9.90 -9.65 -9.12
C GLY A 76 -9.04 -9.20 -7.95
N LYS A 77 -9.13 -9.92 -6.83
CA LYS A 77 -8.38 -9.60 -5.61
C LYS A 77 -6.91 -10.04 -5.77
N MET A 78 -5.99 -9.09 -5.69
CA MET A 78 -4.54 -9.29 -5.85
C MET A 78 -3.81 -9.57 -4.54
N THR A 79 -4.53 -9.49 -3.43
CA THR A 79 -4.03 -9.73 -2.08
C THR A 79 -4.54 -11.08 -1.58
N ALA A 80 -3.65 -11.87 -0.98
CA ALA A 80 -3.98 -13.08 -0.23
C ALA A 80 -4.67 -12.74 1.10
N GLY A 81 -4.29 -11.61 1.71
CA GLY A 81 -4.82 -11.14 2.99
C GLY A 81 -6.05 -10.23 2.89
N GLY A 82 -6.55 -9.77 4.03
CA GLY A 82 -7.60 -8.76 4.14
C GLY A 82 -9.02 -9.34 4.20
N THR A 83 -9.64 -9.24 5.37
CA THR A 83 -10.99 -9.74 5.68
C THR A 83 -11.97 -8.64 6.00
N ASP A 84 -11.47 -7.45 6.32
CA ASP A 84 -12.27 -6.39 6.90
C ASP A 84 -12.91 -5.51 5.83
N TYR A 85 -14.02 -4.90 6.20
CA TYR A 85 -14.71 -3.92 5.38
C TYR A 85 -13.96 -2.59 5.45
N TYR A 86 -13.55 -2.05 4.31
CA TYR A 86 -12.93 -0.73 4.24
C TYR A 86 -14.01 0.36 4.14
N GLY A 87 -13.82 1.46 4.86
CA GLY A 87 -14.75 2.60 4.86
C GLY A 87 -14.69 3.43 3.57
N THR A 88 -13.51 3.53 2.97
CA THR A 88 -13.22 4.27 1.72
C THR A 88 -12.18 3.52 0.90
N CYS A 89 -12.07 3.82 -0.39
CA CYS A 89 -11.02 3.27 -1.26
C CYS A 89 -10.45 4.31 -2.21
N CYS A 90 -9.21 4.09 -2.66
CA CYS A 90 -8.62 4.80 -3.79
C CYS A 90 -8.85 3.98 -5.07
N CYS A 91 -9.27 4.63 -6.16
CA CYS A 91 -9.55 3.98 -7.43
C CYS A 91 -8.86 4.74 -8.57
N ALA A 92 -8.00 4.05 -9.32
CA ALA A 92 -7.52 4.52 -10.61
C ALA A 92 -8.42 3.92 -11.71
N TYR A 93 -8.95 4.78 -12.57
CA TYR A 93 -9.79 4.38 -13.69
C TYR A 93 -9.48 5.28 -14.89
N ASN A 94 -9.67 4.73 -16.10
CA ASN A 94 -9.62 5.54 -17.32
C ASN A 94 -10.99 6.17 -17.56
N VAL A 95 -11.00 7.43 -18.02
CA VAL A 95 -12.23 8.21 -18.31
C VAL A 95 -12.60 8.10 -19.78
#